data_AF-A0A7G9LEG7-F1
#
_entry.id   AF-A0A7G9LEG7-F1
#
_cell.length_a   1.000
_cell.length_b   1.000
_cell.length_c   1.000
_cell.angle_alpha   90.00
_cell.angle_beta   90.00
_cell.angle_gamma   90.00
#
_symmetry.space_group_name_H-M   'P 1'
#
loop_
_entity.id
_entity.type
_entity.pdbx_description
1 polymer ?
#
loop_
_entity_poly.entity_id
_entity_poly.type
_entity_poly.pdbx_seq_one_letter_code
_entity_poly.pdbx_strand_id
1 'polypeptide(L)'
;MSNDYKDSKFRELLDKLQQESWQLELLISGFAIFGLITAIPHVRTAMIIAENDKQFYSFALLLTAFIACSILIFNLLIHVILRGLWIGALGLRYVSGDIDFEKLNYHNRFTKYLKKRIVSFDKYVATLENYCSVLFAVTFLLIFYVISISITILCFVAVAILIISNDSLPEVPRTIIGVFLICFLVIGTLMVFIDFLTQGYLKKKKWLSKIYFPFYWVFSFLTLTFLYRPLVYNFLDNRFTKRLSIFLVPSYIAISVLVSFKQKKTNYLDSAKYVSTAYLNTKNYENLLINDDDFVTMATIQSKVITDSYLKVFKVFTGNLENQMYTYHPTLKPKEDKRGFNSDIIKYDSTSSLKVRDSLTNKYLEIFNTTHQVYIDSLKFNSDFLISKNKKDQIGFETYINIKNLSEGKHILKLKRLRKRKKDTIKVTDITIPFWYFKE
;
A
#
# COMPACT_ATOMS: atom_id res chain seq x y z
N MET A 1 -22.44 -37.50 7.18
CA MET A 1 -21.35 -37.74 8.15
C MET A 1 -21.75 -37.06 9.44
N SER A 2 -21.66 -37.75 10.58
CA SER A 2 -21.90 -37.12 11.88
C SER A 2 -20.88 -35.99 12.06
N ASN A 3 -21.35 -34.75 12.19
CA ASN A 3 -20.51 -33.57 12.39
C ASN A 3 -20.03 -33.42 13.84
N ASP A 4 -20.05 -34.50 14.63
CA ASP A 4 -19.55 -34.46 16.01
C ASP A 4 -18.02 -34.53 16.02
N TYR A 5 -17.39 -33.42 16.39
CA TYR A 5 -15.93 -33.28 16.49
C TYR A 5 -15.28 -34.25 17.49
N LYS A 6 -16.08 -34.95 18.30
CA LYS A 6 -15.62 -36.00 19.23
C LYS A 6 -15.61 -37.40 18.64
N ASP A 7 -16.18 -37.61 17.45
CA ASP A 7 -16.24 -38.93 16.82
C ASP A 7 -14.85 -39.44 16.44
N SER A 8 -14.61 -40.73 16.69
CA SER A 8 -13.38 -41.45 16.35
C SER A 8 -13.08 -41.41 14.85
N LYS A 9 -14.11 -41.58 14.00
CA LYS A 9 -13.97 -41.52 12.54
C LYS A 9 -13.56 -40.14 12.05
N PHE A 10 -14.02 -39.08 12.72
CA PHE A 10 -13.61 -37.71 12.40
C PHE A 10 -12.14 -37.48 12.74
N ARG A 11 -11.65 -38.03 13.85
CA ARG A 11 -10.21 -37.96 14.20
C ARG A 11 -9.34 -38.72 13.20
N GLU A 12 -9.73 -39.93 12.81
CA GLU A 12 -9.01 -40.69 11.78
C GLU A 12 -8.97 -39.95 10.44
N LEU A 13 -10.09 -39.31 10.05
CA LEU A 13 -10.13 -38.45 8.87
C LEU A 13 -9.16 -37.27 8.99
N LEU A 14 -9.12 -36.60 10.14
CA LEU A 14 -8.18 -35.50 10.38
C LEU A 14 -6.72 -35.97 10.31
N ASP A 15 -6.38 -37.10 10.90
CA ASP A 15 -5.03 -37.66 10.85
C ASP A 15 -4.61 -37.97 9.41
N LYS A 16 -5.52 -38.55 8.61
CA LYS A 16 -5.26 -38.80 7.19
C LYS A 16 -5.06 -37.51 6.40
N LEU A 17 -5.94 -36.53 6.58
CA LEU A 17 -5.83 -35.22 5.93
C LEU A 17 -4.54 -34.50 6.34
N GLN A 18 -4.11 -34.66 7.59
CA GLN A 18 -2.85 -34.10 8.06
C GLN A 18 -1.64 -34.78 7.39
N GLN A 19 -1.66 -36.10 7.21
CA GLN A 19 -0.58 -36.83 6.51
C GLN A 19 -0.47 -36.45 5.04
N GLU A 20 -1.59 -36.21 4.37
CA GLU A 20 -1.64 -35.83 2.95
C GLU A 20 -1.58 -34.30 2.73
N SER A 21 -1.57 -33.52 3.81
CA SER A 21 -1.66 -32.04 3.78
C SER A 21 -0.59 -31.40 2.91
N TRP A 22 0.60 -31.99 2.85
CA TRP A 22 1.72 -31.48 2.07
C TRP A 22 1.40 -31.26 0.59
N GLN A 23 0.55 -32.11 0.00
CA GLN A 23 0.15 -32.00 -1.39
C GLN A 23 -0.67 -30.74 -1.61
N LEU A 24 -1.63 -30.49 -0.71
CA LEU A 24 -2.49 -29.32 -0.72
C LEU A 24 -1.69 -28.05 -0.39
N GLU A 25 -0.78 -28.10 0.58
CA GLU A 25 0.10 -27.00 0.94
C GLU A 25 0.93 -26.54 -0.27
N LEU A 26 1.54 -27.49 -1.00
CA LEU A 26 2.35 -27.19 -2.18
C LEU A 26 1.50 -26.64 -3.34
N LEU A 27 0.35 -27.26 -3.61
CA LEU A 27 -0.57 -26.86 -4.68
C LEU A 27 -1.09 -25.44 -4.44
N ILE A 28 -1.62 -25.17 -3.24
CA ILE A 28 -2.15 -23.86 -2.85
C ILE A 28 -1.04 -22.82 -2.88
N SER A 29 0.16 -23.14 -2.38
CA SER A 29 1.31 -22.21 -2.42
C SER A 29 1.67 -21.84 -3.85
N GLY A 30 1.75 -22.81 -4.76
CA GLY A 30 2.07 -22.58 -6.17
C GLY A 30 1.06 -21.66 -6.86
N PHE A 31 -0.24 -21.97 -6.74
CA PHE A 31 -1.30 -21.12 -7.30
C PHE A 31 -1.33 -19.73 -6.69
N ALA A 32 -1.19 -19.63 -5.37
CA ALA A 32 -1.18 -18.35 -4.68
C ALA A 32 0.02 -17.49 -5.11
N ILE A 33 1.23 -18.04 -5.19
CA ILE A 33 2.41 -17.30 -5.66
C ILE A 33 2.17 -16.76 -7.07
N PHE A 34 1.71 -17.60 -7.99
CA PHE A 34 1.44 -17.19 -9.38
C PHE A 34 0.38 -16.08 -9.44
N GLY A 35 -0.74 -16.26 -8.75
CA GLY A 35 -1.82 -15.28 -8.70
C GLY A 35 -1.37 -13.94 -8.10
N LEU A 36 -0.61 -13.98 -6.99
CA LEU A 36 -0.11 -12.79 -6.31
C LEU A 36 0.93 -12.04 -7.14
N ILE A 37 1.87 -12.74 -7.79
CA ILE A 37 2.86 -12.12 -8.69
C ILE A 37 2.17 -11.43 -9.86
N THR A 38 1.15 -12.08 -10.45
CA THR A 38 0.36 -11.51 -11.55
C THR A 38 -0.47 -10.30 -11.09
N ALA A 39 -0.99 -10.32 -9.86
CA ALA A 39 -1.79 -9.22 -9.31
C ALA A 39 -0.97 -8.00 -8.88
N ILE A 40 0.29 -8.18 -8.42
CA ILE A 40 1.12 -7.10 -7.86
C ILE A 40 1.23 -5.87 -8.76
N PRO A 41 1.53 -5.98 -10.07
CA PRO A 41 1.62 -4.82 -10.95
C PRO A 41 0.32 -4.03 -10.98
N HIS A 42 -0.82 -4.71 -11.09
CA HIS A 42 -2.14 -4.06 -11.12
C HIS A 42 -2.46 -3.37 -9.79
N VAL A 43 -2.22 -4.03 -8.66
CA VAL A 43 -2.40 -3.44 -7.33
C VAL A 43 -1.49 -2.22 -7.16
N ARG A 44 -0.23 -2.30 -7.61
CA ARG A 44 0.73 -1.19 -7.55
C ARG A 44 0.29 0.00 -8.40
N THR A 45 -0.14 -0.23 -9.64
CA THR A 45 -0.65 0.84 -10.53
C THR A 45 -1.88 1.49 -9.93
N ALA A 46 -2.87 0.71 -9.47
CA ALA A 46 -4.06 1.24 -8.81
C ALA A 46 -3.72 2.05 -7.54
N MET A 47 -2.74 1.57 -6.75
CA MET A 47 -2.28 2.26 -5.56
C MET A 47 -1.66 3.62 -5.90
N ILE A 48 -0.83 3.69 -6.94
CA ILE A 48 -0.21 4.94 -7.40
C ILE A 48 -1.27 5.92 -7.94
N ILE A 49 -2.28 5.43 -8.66
CA ILE A 49 -3.42 6.26 -9.09
C ILE A 49 -4.12 6.84 -7.86
N ALA A 50 -4.47 6.00 -6.88
CA ALA A 50 -5.13 6.44 -5.66
C ALA A 50 -4.30 7.44 -4.84
N GLU A 51 -2.98 7.27 -4.80
CA GLU A 51 -2.05 8.20 -4.18
C GLU A 51 -2.05 9.57 -4.88
N ASN A 52 -1.92 9.58 -6.22
CA ASN A 52 -1.90 10.81 -7.01
C ASN A 52 -3.23 11.58 -6.92
N ASP A 53 -4.34 10.86 -6.94
CA ASP A 53 -5.68 11.43 -6.79
C ASP A 53 -6.01 11.83 -5.34
N LYS A 54 -5.10 11.52 -4.39
CA LYS A 54 -5.26 11.74 -2.94
C LYS A 54 -6.50 11.05 -2.37
N GLN A 55 -6.87 9.90 -2.93
CA GLN A 55 -7.95 9.05 -2.43
C GLN A 55 -7.43 8.20 -1.26
N PHE A 56 -7.45 8.77 -0.05
CA PHE A 56 -6.87 8.13 1.14
C PHE A 56 -7.40 6.72 1.43
N TYR A 57 -8.71 6.47 1.27
CA TYR A 57 -9.30 5.16 1.53
C TYR A 57 -8.86 4.11 0.52
N SER A 58 -8.97 4.42 -0.78
CA SER A 58 -8.52 3.55 -1.87
C SER A 58 -7.02 3.27 -1.73
N PHE A 59 -6.22 4.31 -1.46
CA PHE A 59 -4.79 4.17 -1.24
C PHE A 59 -4.46 3.28 -0.05
N ALA A 60 -5.09 3.49 1.11
CA ALA A 60 -4.85 2.68 2.31
C ALA A 60 -5.22 1.20 2.09
N LEU A 61 -6.34 0.93 1.42
CA LEU A 61 -6.76 -0.43 1.08
C LEU A 61 -5.77 -1.10 0.11
N LEU A 62 -5.39 -0.40 -0.96
CA LEU A 62 -4.46 -0.93 -1.96
C LEU A 62 -3.03 -1.11 -1.40
N LEU A 63 -2.58 -0.20 -0.52
CA LEU A 63 -1.34 -0.35 0.23
C LEU A 63 -1.37 -1.58 1.13
N THR A 64 -2.49 -1.81 1.82
CA THR A 64 -2.70 -3.01 2.64
C THR A 64 -2.61 -4.27 1.79
N ALA A 65 -3.30 -4.29 0.64
CA ALA A 65 -3.25 -5.40 -0.30
C ALA A 65 -1.83 -5.63 -0.83
N PHE A 66 -1.10 -4.57 -1.18
CA PHE A 66 0.26 -4.64 -1.67
C PHE A 66 1.23 -5.23 -0.62
N ILE A 67 1.14 -4.77 0.63
CA ILE A 67 1.94 -5.28 1.75
C ILE A 67 1.59 -6.75 2.01
N ALA A 68 0.30 -7.10 2.05
CA ALA A 68 -0.15 -8.47 2.25
C ALA A 68 0.35 -9.41 1.13
N CYS A 69 0.25 -9.00 -0.14
CA CYS A 69 0.76 -9.76 -1.28
C CYS A 69 2.28 -9.97 -1.16
N SER A 70 3.02 -8.93 -0.79
CA SER A 70 4.48 -9.00 -0.64
C SER A 70 4.90 -9.97 0.46
N ILE A 71 4.24 -9.91 1.63
CA ILE A 71 4.50 -10.83 2.75
C ILE A 71 4.14 -12.26 2.34
N LEU A 72 3.00 -12.46 1.69
CA LEU A 72 2.56 -13.77 1.23
C LEU A 72 3.56 -14.39 0.26
N ILE A 73 3.93 -13.68 -0.81
CA ILE A 73 4.90 -14.17 -1.79
C ILE A 73 6.21 -14.53 -1.08
N PHE A 74 6.72 -13.67 -0.20
CA PHE A 74 7.96 -13.94 0.50
C PHE A 74 7.90 -15.22 1.34
N ASN A 75 6.86 -15.41 2.16
CA ASN A 75 6.74 -16.62 2.98
C ASN A 75 6.48 -17.87 2.13
N LEU A 76 5.58 -17.78 1.14
CA LEU A 76 5.25 -18.91 0.29
C LEU A 76 6.45 -19.35 -0.56
N LEU A 77 7.32 -18.43 -0.98
CA LEU A 77 8.57 -18.79 -1.64
C LEU A 77 9.51 -19.56 -0.69
N ILE A 78 9.70 -19.08 0.54
CA ILE A 78 10.48 -19.81 1.55
C ILE A 78 9.85 -21.19 1.81
N HIS A 79 8.51 -21.25 1.89
CA HIS A 79 7.76 -22.50 2.08
C HIS A 79 8.05 -23.50 0.97
N VAL A 80 7.92 -23.09 -0.29
CA VAL A 80 8.18 -23.95 -1.46
C VAL A 80 9.65 -24.40 -1.49
N ILE A 81 10.61 -23.54 -1.16
CA ILE A 81 12.03 -23.90 -1.08
C ILE A 81 12.27 -24.97 0.00
N LEU A 82 11.73 -24.77 1.20
CA LEU A 82 11.83 -25.74 2.30
C LEU A 82 11.14 -27.05 1.95
N ARG A 83 9.99 -27.00 1.28
CA ARG A 83 9.29 -28.20 0.82
C ARG A 83 10.09 -28.93 -0.25
N GLY A 84 10.73 -28.22 -1.18
CA GLY A 84 11.65 -28.81 -2.16
C GLY A 84 12.82 -29.53 -1.48
N LEU A 85 13.41 -28.92 -0.45
CA LEU A 85 14.46 -29.56 0.37
C LEU A 85 13.93 -30.79 1.10
N TRP A 86 12.71 -30.74 1.64
CA TRP A 86 12.06 -31.88 2.29
C TRP A 86 11.80 -33.04 1.32
N ILE A 87 11.25 -32.77 0.13
CA ILE A 87 11.00 -33.79 -0.91
C ILE A 87 12.33 -34.44 -1.32
N GLY A 88 13.37 -33.63 -1.54
CA GLY A 88 14.71 -34.13 -1.86
C GLY A 88 15.30 -35.00 -0.73
N ALA A 89 15.11 -34.61 0.52
CA ALA A 89 15.54 -35.39 1.67
C ALA A 89 14.76 -36.72 1.76
N LEU A 90 13.44 -36.71 1.56
CA LEU A 90 12.63 -37.93 1.56
C LEU A 90 13.06 -38.89 0.44
N GLY A 91 13.31 -38.36 -0.76
CA GLY A 91 13.84 -39.14 -1.89
C GLY A 91 15.20 -39.76 -1.58
N LEU A 92 16.09 -39.00 -0.93
CA LEU A 92 17.39 -39.53 -0.50
C LEU A 92 17.23 -40.59 0.61
N ARG A 93 16.28 -40.43 1.53
CA ARG A 93 15.99 -41.43 2.57
C ARG A 93 15.56 -42.76 1.96
N TYR A 94 14.74 -42.73 0.92
CA TYR A 94 14.25 -43.92 0.24
C TYR A 94 15.40 -44.76 -0.36
N VAL A 95 16.42 -44.10 -0.91
CA VAL A 95 17.55 -44.77 -1.57
C VAL A 95 18.67 -45.13 -0.59
N SER A 96 19.04 -44.21 0.30
CA SER A 96 20.26 -44.30 1.12
C SER A 96 20.03 -44.65 2.59
N GLY A 97 18.79 -44.66 3.08
CA GLY A 97 18.49 -44.97 4.47
C GLY A 97 18.99 -43.91 5.47
N ASP A 98 19.39 -44.34 6.67
CA ASP A 98 19.97 -43.44 7.68
C ASP A 98 21.49 -43.28 7.52
N ILE A 99 22.03 -42.26 8.16
CA ILE A 99 23.45 -41.96 8.09
C ILE A 99 24.24 -42.97 8.92
N ASP A 100 24.94 -43.86 8.23
CA ASP A 100 25.95 -44.73 8.82
C ASP A 100 27.31 -44.02 8.85
N PHE A 101 27.62 -43.41 10.00
CA PHE A 101 28.88 -42.69 10.19
C PHE A 101 30.13 -43.59 10.17
N GLU A 102 29.99 -44.90 10.32
CA GLU A 102 31.14 -45.83 10.30
C GLU A 102 31.58 -46.10 8.87
N LYS A 103 30.63 -46.20 7.93
CA LYS A 103 30.91 -46.32 6.49
C LYS A 103 31.58 -45.09 5.88
N LEU A 104 31.47 -43.92 6.52
CA LEU A 104 32.10 -42.67 6.05
C LEU A 104 33.62 -42.65 6.27
N ASN A 105 34.15 -43.54 7.13
CA ASN A 105 35.58 -43.67 7.42
C ASN A 105 36.28 -42.33 7.77
N TYR A 106 35.59 -41.46 8.51
CA TYR A 106 36.15 -40.18 8.96
C TYR A 106 36.99 -40.33 10.22
N HIS A 107 37.97 -39.42 10.38
CA HIS A 107 38.80 -39.38 11.57
C HIS A 107 37.96 -39.08 12.84
N ASN A 108 38.33 -39.70 13.96
CA ASN A 108 37.58 -39.67 15.23
C ASN A 108 37.07 -38.29 15.71
N ARG A 109 37.83 -37.21 15.47
CA ARG A 109 37.42 -35.84 15.83
C ARG A 109 36.18 -35.41 15.03
N PHE A 110 36.16 -35.66 13.73
CA PHE A 110 35.03 -35.36 12.85
C PHE A 110 33.86 -36.30 13.13
N THR A 111 34.10 -37.61 13.29
CA THR A 111 33.03 -38.58 13.57
C THR A 111 32.28 -38.24 14.86
N LYS A 112 32.99 -37.91 15.95
CA LYS A 112 32.36 -37.46 17.21
C LYS A 112 31.61 -36.14 17.05
N TYR A 113 32.17 -35.18 16.32
CA TYR A 113 31.53 -33.90 16.07
C TYR A 113 30.24 -34.04 15.24
N LEU A 114 30.30 -34.80 14.15
CA LEU A 114 29.19 -35.02 13.23
C LEU A 114 28.08 -35.86 13.88
N LYS A 115 28.40 -36.95 14.58
CA LYS A 115 27.38 -37.72 15.36
C LYS A 115 26.63 -36.84 16.38
N LYS A 116 27.29 -35.82 16.94
CA LYS A 116 26.67 -34.88 17.90
C LYS A 116 25.84 -33.79 17.21
N ARG A 117 26.23 -33.36 16.01
CA ARG A 117 25.61 -32.22 15.29
C ARG A 117 24.57 -32.64 14.28
N ILE A 118 24.90 -33.63 13.46
CA ILE A 118 24.02 -34.24 12.47
C ILE A 118 23.21 -35.28 13.23
N VAL A 119 21.96 -34.93 13.49
CA VAL A 119 20.98 -35.84 14.08
C VAL A 119 20.65 -36.95 13.06
N SER A 120 19.90 -37.98 13.45
CA SER A 120 19.41 -38.97 12.48
C SER A 120 18.71 -38.29 11.30
N PHE A 121 18.86 -38.87 10.12
CA PHE A 121 18.31 -38.31 8.90
C PHE A 121 16.77 -38.26 8.96
N ASP A 122 16.15 -39.24 9.63
CA ASP A 122 14.70 -39.22 9.91
C ASP A 122 14.29 -38.00 10.73
N LYS A 123 15.07 -37.66 11.75
CA LYS A 123 14.78 -36.47 12.57
C LYS A 123 14.98 -35.19 11.78
N TYR A 124 15.94 -35.16 10.85
CA TYR A 124 16.07 -34.04 9.91
C TYR A 124 14.84 -33.90 9.02
N VAL A 125 14.37 -34.98 8.38
CA VAL A 125 13.15 -35.00 7.55
C VAL A 125 11.93 -34.57 8.37
N ALA A 126 11.74 -35.12 9.57
CA ALA A 126 10.63 -34.75 10.46
C ALA A 126 10.71 -33.28 10.92
N THR A 127 11.92 -32.75 11.12
CA THR A 127 12.11 -31.34 11.48
C THR A 127 11.74 -30.43 10.31
N LEU A 128 12.16 -30.77 9.09
CA LEU A 128 11.78 -30.05 7.88
C LEU A 128 10.25 -30.05 7.66
N GLU A 129 9.57 -31.17 7.90
CA GLU A 129 8.10 -31.25 7.85
C GLU A 129 7.47 -30.22 8.79
N ASN A 130 7.89 -30.21 10.06
CA ASN A 130 7.42 -29.27 11.06
C ASN A 130 7.66 -27.81 10.64
N TYR A 131 8.83 -27.50 10.06
CA TYR A 131 9.08 -26.15 9.55
C TYR A 131 8.16 -25.78 8.38
N CYS A 132 7.90 -26.69 7.44
CA CYS A 132 7.02 -26.44 6.29
C CYS A 132 5.59 -26.12 6.75
N SER A 133 4.95 -27.02 7.49
CA SER A 133 3.56 -26.85 7.93
C SER A 133 3.38 -25.64 8.84
N VAL A 134 4.34 -25.40 9.74
CA VAL A 134 4.29 -24.22 10.62
C VAL A 134 4.46 -22.94 9.82
N LEU A 135 5.40 -22.88 8.86
CA LEU A 135 5.58 -21.69 8.02
C LEU A 135 4.34 -21.44 7.15
N PHE A 136 3.74 -22.48 6.58
CA PHE A 136 2.48 -22.37 5.84
C PHE A 136 1.37 -21.77 6.72
N ALA A 137 1.16 -22.29 7.93
CA ALA A 137 0.15 -21.77 8.84
C ALA A 137 0.44 -20.34 9.34
N VAL A 138 1.71 -20.00 9.62
CA VAL A 138 2.12 -18.62 9.94
C VAL A 138 1.79 -17.67 8.81
N THR A 139 2.00 -18.11 7.56
CA THR A 139 1.80 -17.26 6.38
C THR A 139 0.37 -16.69 6.35
N PHE A 140 -0.64 -17.54 6.56
CA PHE A 140 -2.03 -17.09 6.64
C PHE A 140 -2.32 -16.26 7.89
N LEU A 141 -1.69 -16.59 9.02
CA LEU A 141 -1.84 -15.81 10.25
C LEU A 141 -1.33 -14.37 10.08
N LEU A 142 -0.22 -14.17 9.37
CA LEU A 142 0.35 -12.85 9.09
C LEU A 142 -0.60 -11.97 8.27
N ILE A 143 -1.38 -12.55 7.34
CA ILE A 143 -2.39 -11.81 6.58
C ILE A 143 -3.40 -11.17 7.53
N PHE A 144 -3.92 -11.96 8.49
CA PHE A 144 -4.88 -11.45 9.46
C PHE A 144 -4.29 -10.33 10.33
N TYR A 145 -3.00 -10.40 10.67
CA TYR A 145 -2.34 -9.32 11.40
C TYR A 145 -2.24 -8.04 10.57
N VAL A 146 -1.88 -8.14 9.28
CA VAL A 146 -1.83 -6.98 8.36
C VAL A 146 -3.22 -6.37 8.20
N ILE A 147 -4.25 -7.18 7.99
CA ILE A 147 -5.65 -6.73 7.91
C ILE A 147 -6.08 -6.06 9.22
N SER A 148 -5.79 -6.66 10.37
CA SER A 148 -6.09 -6.12 11.70
C SER A 148 -5.49 -4.72 11.91
N ILE A 149 -4.21 -4.55 11.60
CA ILE A 149 -3.52 -3.25 11.71
C ILE A 149 -4.19 -2.23 10.78
N SER A 150 -4.52 -2.64 9.55
CA SER A 150 -5.08 -1.76 8.53
C SER A 150 -6.50 -1.32 8.88
N ILE A 151 -7.36 -2.21 9.36
CA ILE A 151 -8.70 -1.86 9.87
C ILE A 151 -8.58 -0.88 11.04
N THR A 152 -7.63 -1.12 11.96
CA THR A 152 -7.40 -0.21 13.09
C THR A 152 -7.03 1.20 12.61
N ILE A 153 -6.12 1.32 11.63
CA ILE A 153 -5.76 2.61 11.01
C ILE A 153 -6.97 3.26 10.32
N LEU A 154 -7.74 2.48 9.56
CA LEU A 154 -8.95 2.97 8.91
C LEU A 154 -9.98 3.48 9.91
N CYS A 155 -10.11 2.86 11.09
CA CYS A 155 -10.97 3.35 12.16
C CYS A 155 -10.50 4.70 12.71
N PHE A 156 -9.19 4.92 12.89
CA PHE A 156 -8.66 6.24 13.26
C PHE A 156 -9.02 7.30 12.22
N VAL A 157 -8.80 6.99 10.93
CA VAL A 157 -9.11 7.90 9.82
C VAL A 157 -10.61 8.16 9.73
N ALA A 158 -11.45 7.14 9.91
CA ALA A 158 -12.90 7.26 9.90
C ALA A 158 -13.40 8.19 11.01
N VAL A 159 -12.88 8.06 12.24
CA VAL A 159 -13.22 8.98 13.34
C VAL A 159 -12.77 10.40 13.04
N ALA A 160 -11.56 10.59 12.49
CA ALA A 160 -11.05 11.91 12.16
C ALA A 160 -11.88 12.62 11.07
N ILE A 161 -12.34 11.89 10.05
CA ILE A 161 -13.05 12.47 8.90
C ILE A 161 -14.56 12.53 9.15
N LEU A 162 -15.20 11.42 9.52
CA LEU A 162 -16.66 11.30 9.61
C LEU A 162 -17.23 11.92 10.88
N ILE A 163 -16.41 11.99 11.94
CA ILE A 163 -16.78 12.64 13.19
C ILE A 163 -16.09 13.99 13.23
N ILE A 164 -14.79 14.08 13.53
CA ILE A 164 -14.13 15.36 13.88
C ILE A 164 -14.22 16.42 12.77
N SER A 165 -14.01 16.04 11.52
CA SER A 165 -13.99 16.98 10.38
C SER A 165 -15.34 17.18 9.69
N ASN A 166 -16.41 16.56 10.20
CA ASN A 166 -17.71 16.56 9.54
C ASN A 166 -18.56 17.76 9.96
N ASP A 167 -18.59 18.80 9.14
CA ASP A 167 -19.30 20.06 9.40
C ASP A 167 -20.82 19.95 9.46
N SER A 168 -21.40 18.79 9.11
CA SER A 168 -22.82 18.52 9.31
C SER A 168 -23.20 18.23 10.77
N LEU A 169 -22.22 17.86 11.61
CA LEU A 169 -22.45 17.56 13.02
C LEU A 169 -22.23 18.81 13.89
N PRO A 170 -23.00 19.01 14.98
CA PRO A 170 -22.79 20.14 15.87
C PRO A 170 -21.39 20.09 16.51
N GLU A 171 -20.72 21.24 16.57
CA GLU A 171 -19.29 21.35 16.88
C GLU A 171 -18.90 20.76 18.24
N VAL A 172 -19.68 21.07 19.29
CA VAL A 172 -19.43 20.62 20.67
C VAL A 172 -19.52 19.09 20.80
N PRO A 173 -20.64 18.43 20.46
CA PRO A 173 -20.74 16.97 20.56
C PRO A 173 -19.78 16.24 19.63
N ARG A 174 -19.57 16.75 18.40
CA ARG A 174 -18.58 16.20 17.45
C ARG A 174 -17.18 16.14 18.05
N THR A 175 -16.75 17.21 18.72
CA THR A 175 -15.42 17.31 19.32
C THR A 175 -15.29 16.38 20.52
N ILE A 176 -16.26 16.38 21.44
CA ILE A 176 -16.22 15.55 22.65
C ILE A 176 -16.23 14.06 22.28
N ILE A 177 -17.15 13.63 21.41
CA ILE A 177 -17.27 12.24 20.98
C ILE A 177 -16.02 11.83 20.17
N GLY A 178 -15.56 12.68 19.26
CA GLY A 178 -14.38 12.41 18.45
C GLY A 178 -13.12 12.21 19.30
N VAL A 179 -12.86 13.10 20.26
CA VAL A 179 -11.72 12.99 21.18
C VAL A 179 -11.83 11.74 22.04
N PHE A 180 -13.01 11.46 22.59
CA PHE A 180 -13.24 10.25 23.39
C PHE A 180 -12.95 8.97 22.59
N LEU A 181 -13.45 8.86 21.36
CA LEU A 181 -13.23 7.71 20.48
C LEU A 181 -11.76 7.56 20.10
N ILE A 182 -11.07 8.65 19.77
CA ILE A 182 -9.63 8.61 19.49
C ILE A 182 -8.86 8.12 20.72
N CYS A 183 -9.13 8.67 21.91
CA CYS A 183 -8.49 8.22 23.14
C CYS A 183 -8.76 6.73 23.42
N PHE A 184 -10.00 6.27 23.24
CA PHE A 184 -10.36 4.86 23.38
C PHE A 184 -9.60 3.98 22.38
N LEU A 185 -9.52 4.38 21.11
CA LEU A 185 -8.77 3.66 20.09
C LEU A 185 -7.27 3.63 20.41
N VAL A 186 -6.64 4.75 20.79
CA VAL A 186 -5.22 4.81 21.15
C VAL A 186 -4.91 3.88 22.33
N ILE A 187 -5.69 3.99 23.41
CA ILE A 187 -5.48 3.17 24.62
C ILE A 187 -5.70 1.70 24.30
N GLY A 188 -6.78 1.38 23.59
CA GLY A 188 -7.11 0.01 23.22
C GLY A 188 -6.06 -0.63 22.30
N THR A 189 -5.63 0.09 21.26
CA THR A 189 -4.55 -0.36 20.36
C THR A 189 -3.26 -0.59 21.13
N LEU A 190 -2.88 0.33 22.03
CA LEU A 190 -1.68 0.17 22.85
C LEU A 190 -1.76 -1.07 23.75
N MET A 191 -2.90 -1.28 24.43
CA MET A 191 -3.10 -2.45 25.28
C MET A 191 -3.04 -3.76 24.50
N VAL A 192 -3.73 -3.84 23.35
CA VAL A 192 -3.72 -5.02 22.49
C VAL A 192 -2.32 -5.28 21.93
N PHE A 193 -1.61 -4.22 21.55
CA PHE A 193 -0.23 -4.33 21.06
C PHE A 193 0.72 -4.86 22.14
N ILE A 194 0.60 -4.37 23.38
CA ILE A 194 1.37 -4.88 24.52
C ILE A 194 1.03 -6.35 24.78
N ASP A 195 -0.25 -6.72 24.80
CA ASP A 195 -0.68 -8.12 24.99
C ASP A 195 -0.16 -9.03 23.87
N PHE A 196 -0.14 -8.54 22.63
CA PHE A 196 0.39 -9.24 21.47
C PHE A 196 1.90 -9.50 21.60
N LEU A 197 2.70 -8.45 21.86
CA LEU A 197 4.16 -8.59 22.03
C LEU A 197 4.54 -9.47 23.21
N THR A 198 3.82 -9.33 24.32
CA THR A 198 4.08 -10.10 25.55
C THR A 198 3.42 -11.48 25.58
N GLN A 199 2.70 -11.84 24.51
CA GLN A 199 1.99 -13.10 24.36
C GLN A 199 1.03 -13.40 25.53
N GLY A 200 0.22 -12.41 25.91
CA GLY A 200 -0.84 -12.58 26.91
C GLY A 200 -0.50 -12.09 28.32
N TYR A 201 0.49 -11.20 28.52
CA TYR A 201 0.85 -10.74 29.87
C TYR A 201 -0.31 -10.05 30.60
N LEU A 202 -1.08 -9.21 29.89
CA LEU A 202 -2.21 -8.48 30.48
C LEU A 202 -3.31 -9.44 30.98
N LYS A 203 -3.47 -10.59 30.32
CA LYS A 203 -4.43 -11.65 30.69
C LYS A 203 -4.03 -12.43 31.94
N LYS A 204 -2.75 -12.46 32.30
CA LYS A 204 -2.23 -13.28 33.42
C LYS A 204 -2.42 -12.64 34.79
N LYS A 205 -2.50 -11.30 34.88
CA LYS A 205 -2.62 -10.57 36.15
C LYS A 205 -4.08 -10.18 36.40
N LYS A 206 -4.66 -10.58 37.55
CA LYS A 206 -6.09 -10.37 37.87
C LYS A 206 -6.59 -8.94 37.63
N TRP A 207 -5.86 -7.93 38.14
CA TRP A 207 -6.24 -6.53 38.01
C TRP A 207 -6.11 -6.02 36.56
N LEU A 208 -4.97 -6.28 35.90
CA LEU A 208 -4.76 -5.88 34.50
C LEU A 208 -5.79 -6.55 33.57
N SER A 209 -6.12 -7.82 33.82
CA SER A 209 -7.13 -8.54 33.03
C SER A 209 -8.50 -7.88 33.14
N LYS A 210 -8.89 -7.35 34.31
CA LYS A 210 -10.19 -6.68 34.48
C LYS A 210 -10.27 -5.38 33.67
N ILE A 211 -9.19 -4.60 33.64
CA ILE A 211 -9.13 -3.34 32.86
C ILE A 211 -9.00 -3.63 31.36
N TYR A 212 -8.22 -4.65 30.99
CA TYR A 212 -7.97 -4.99 29.59
C TYR A 212 -9.16 -5.67 28.92
N PHE A 213 -9.98 -6.41 29.66
CA PHE A 213 -11.04 -7.23 29.07
C PHE A 213 -12.04 -6.48 28.16
N PRO A 214 -12.57 -5.30 28.53
CA PRO A 214 -13.43 -4.52 27.64
C PRO A 214 -12.75 -4.15 26.31
N PHE A 215 -11.48 -3.72 26.37
CA PHE A 215 -10.69 -3.43 25.17
C PHE A 215 -10.46 -4.69 24.35
N TYR A 216 -10.06 -5.80 24.97
CA TYR A 216 -9.87 -7.09 24.30
C TYR A 216 -11.13 -7.56 23.57
N TRP A 217 -12.31 -7.39 24.18
CA TRP A 217 -13.59 -7.77 23.57
C TRP A 217 -13.90 -6.91 22.34
N VAL A 218 -13.87 -5.58 22.46
CA VAL A 218 -14.13 -4.66 21.34
C VAL A 218 -13.13 -4.87 20.22
N PHE A 219 -11.83 -4.89 20.56
CA PHE A 219 -10.78 -5.07 19.56
C PHE A 219 -10.82 -6.45 18.93
N SER A 220 -11.37 -7.48 19.58
CA SER A 220 -11.52 -8.78 18.94
C SER A 220 -12.41 -8.75 17.71
N PHE A 221 -13.45 -7.90 17.72
CA PHE A 221 -14.29 -7.70 16.54
C PHE A 221 -13.62 -6.73 15.56
N LEU A 222 -13.06 -5.63 16.07
CA LEU A 222 -12.38 -4.63 15.25
C LEU A 222 -11.24 -5.22 14.41
N THR A 223 -10.44 -6.08 15.01
CA THR A 223 -9.25 -6.69 14.40
C THR A 223 -9.54 -8.03 13.71
N LEU A 224 -10.80 -8.49 13.74
CA LEU A 224 -11.19 -9.83 13.30
C LEU A 224 -10.46 -10.97 14.03
N THR A 225 -9.93 -10.71 15.22
CA THR A 225 -9.20 -11.72 16.03
C THR A 225 -10.02 -12.97 16.27
N PHE A 226 -11.34 -12.89 16.33
CA PHE A 226 -12.19 -14.07 16.55
C PHE A 226 -11.98 -15.18 15.49
N LEU A 227 -11.59 -14.83 14.25
CA LEU A 227 -11.35 -15.79 13.17
C LEU A 227 -10.07 -16.60 13.37
N TYR A 228 -8.98 -15.94 13.79
CA TYR A 228 -7.65 -16.53 13.83
C TYR A 228 -7.15 -16.83 15.26
N ARG A 229 -7.92 -16.47 16.29
CA ARG A 229 -7.59 -16.71 17.69
C ARG A 229 -7.26 -18.17 18.02
N PRO A 230 -7.98 -19.20 17.52
CA PRO A 230 -7.62 -20.58 17.77
C PRO A 230 -6.22 -20.93 17.23
N LEU A 231 -5.88 -20.42 16.04
CA LEU A 231 -4.55 -20.59 15.45
C LEU A 231 -3.48 -19.96 16.35
N VAL A 232 -3.68 -18.72 16.81
CA VAL A 232 -2.73 -18.03 17.68
C VAL A 232 -2.47 -18.80 18.97
N TYR A 233 -3.52 -19.27 19.66
CA TYR A 233 -3.33 -20.01 20.90
C TYR A 233 -2.70 -21.39 20.66
N ASN A 234 -3.04 -22.07 19.57
CA ASN A 234 -2.36 -23.33 19.19
C ASN A 234 -0.86 -23.09 18.91
N PHE A 235 -0.54 -22.00 18.22
CA PHE A 235 0.84 -21.57 17.98
C PHE A 235 1.61 -21.23 19.26
N LEU A 236 0.96 -20.62 20.24
CA LEU A 236 1.59 -20.21 21.50
C LEU A 236 1.75 -21.35 22.51
N ASP A 237 0.94 -22.40 22.40
CA ASP A 237 0.97 -23.57 23.28
C ASP A 237 2.21 -24.45 23.01
N ASN A 238 2.57 -24.64 21.75
CA ASN A 238 3.74 -25.43 21.38
C ASN A 238 5.05 -24.61 21.47
N ARG A 239 6.07 -25.16 22.14
CA ARG A 239 7.37 -24.50 22.37
C ARG A 239 8.11 -24.14 21.07
N PHE A 240 8.03 -24.99 20.06
CA PHE A 240 8.69 -24.80 18.77
C PHE A 240 8.05 -23.65 17.98
N THR A 241 6.72 -23.71 17.82
CA THR A 241 5.93 -22.69 17.10
C THR A 241 5.98 -21.34 17.81
N LYS A 242 5.95 -21.34 19.14
CA LYS A 242 6.11 -20.13 19.96
C LYS A 242 7.46 -19.45 19.73
N ARG A 243 8.55 -20.23 19.69
CA ARG A 243 9.90 -19.70 19.41
C ARG A 243 9.99 -19.13 17.99
N LEU A 244 9.40 -19.81 17.01
CA LEU A 244 9.37 -19.32 15.63
C LEU A 244 8.59 -18.00 15.52
N SER A 245 7.42 -17.90 16.17
CA SER A 245 6.60 -16.68 16.20
C SER A 245 7.34 -15.48 16.78
N ILE A 246 8.12 -15.68 17.85
CA ILE A 246 8.96 -14.63 18.45
C ILE A 246 10.05 -14.16 17.48
N PHE A 247 10.56 -15.05 16.61
CA PHE A 247 11.61 -14.70 15.65
C PHE A 247 11.08 -14.05 14.37
N LEU A 248 9.84 -14.37 13.96
CA LEU A 248 9.21 -13.87 12.73
C LEU A 248 9.04 -12.34 12.73
N VAL A 249 8.50 -11.75 13.79
CA VAL A 249 8.24 -10.29 13.80
C VAL A 249 9.56 -9.48 13.74
N PRO A 250 10.59 -9.77 14.57
CA PRO A 250 11.89 -9.11 14.46
C PRO A 250 12.60 -9.36 13.13
N SER A 251 12.43 -10.53 12.50
CA SER A 251 13.07 -10.80 11.21
C SER A 251 12.50 -9.90 10.11
N TYR A 252 11.19 -9.64 10.08
CA TYR A 252 10.58 -8.66 9.16
C TYR A 252 11.11 -7.23 9.39
N ILE A 253 11.27 -6.83 10.65
CA ILE A 253 11.85 -5.52 10.99
C ILE A 253 13.30 -5.46 10.52
N ALA A 254 14.10 -6.49 10.79
CA ALA A 254 15.50 -6.56 10.37
C ALA A 254 15.64 -6.53 8.85
N ILE A 255 14.82 -7.29 8.11
CA ILE A 255 14.78 -7.26 6.64
C ILE A 255 14.40 -5.85 6.16
N SER A 256 13.40 -5.21 6.77
CA SER A 256 12.99 -3.85 6.41
C SER A 256 14.13 -2.84 6.60
N VAL A 257 14.89 -2.96 7.71
CA VAL A 257 16.08 -2.13 7.95
C VAL A 257 17.16 -2.43 6.93
N LEU A 258 17.44 -3.70 6.63
CA LEU A 258 18.44 -4.10 5.63
C LEU A 258 18.10 -3.56 4.23
N VAL A 259 16.84 -3.64 3.83
CA VAL A 259 16.35 -3.11 2.55
C VAL A 259 16.33 -1.57 2.54
N SER A 260 16.24 -0.92 3.71
CA SER A 260 16.24 0.54 3.80
C SER A 260 17.61 1.18 3.50
N PHE A 261 18.70 0.40 3.56
CA PHE A 261 20.03 0.91 3.22
C PHE A 261 20.09 1.28 1.73
N LYS A 262 20.16 2.59 1.48
CA LYS A 262 20.35 3.15 0.14
C LYS A 262 21.81 3.48 -0.07
N GLN A 263 22.38 3.00 -1.16
CA GLN A 263 23.71 3.42 -1.58
C GLN A 263 23.67 4.90 -2.00
N LYS A 264 24.35 5.76 -1.26
CA LYS A 264 24.55 7.16 -1.67
C LYS A 264 25.68 7.20 -2.71
N LYS A 265 25.33 7.53 -3.96
CA LYS A 265 26.32 7.63 -5.06
C LYS A 265 27.00 8.99 -5.12
N THR A 266 26.48 9.99 -4.42
CA THR A 266 26.88 11.39 -4.56
C THR A 266 26.57 12.18 -3.30
N ASN A 267 27.41 13.17 -2.98
CA ASN A 267 27.22 14.06 -1.85
C ASN A 267 26.25 15.22 -2.15
N TYR A 268 26.03 15.54 -3.42
CA TYR A 268 25.37 16.78 -3.82
C TYR A 268 24.11 16.56 -4.68
N LEU A 269 24.05 15.48 -5.46
CA LEU A 269 23.00 15.31 -6.46
C LEU A 269 21.75 14.59 -5.93
N ASP A 270 21.82 13.97 -4.74
CA ASP A 270 20.67 13.30 -4.12
C ASP A 270 19.52 14.27 -3.84
N SER A 271 19.84 15.53 -3.51
CA SER A 271 18.89 16.61 -3.30
C SER A 271 18.51 17.36 -4.58
N ALA A 272 19.23 17.15 -5.70
CA ALA A 272 18.95 17.86 -6.95
C ALA A 272 17.50 17.64 -7.42
N LYS A 273 16.93 16.47 -7.15
CA LYS A 273 15.51 16.14 -7.44
C LYS A 273 14.48 17.11 -6.85
N TYR A 274 14.83 17.84 -5.81
CA TYR A 274 13.96 18.86 -5.20
C TYR A 274 14.14 20.26 -5.82
N VAL A 275 15.18 20.46 -6.64
CA VAL A 275 15.46 21.71 -7.35
C VAL A 275 14.90 21.62 -8.76
N SER A 276 13.65 22.04 -8.92
CA SER A 276 12.90 21.93 -10.19
C SER A 276 13.54 22.65 -11.39
N THR A 277 14.39 23.65 -11.15
CA THR A 277 15.13 24.38 -12.20
C THR A 277 16.40 23.66 -12.69
N ALA A 278 16.93 22.74 -11.88
CA ALA A 278 18.18 22.02 -12.12
C ALA A 278 17.96 20.53 -12.38
N TYR A 279 16.80 19.97 -12.02
CA TYR A 279 16.48 18.56 -12.21
C TYR A 279 15.38 18.33 -13.24
N LEU A 280 15.67 17.43 -14.17
CA LEU A 280 14.74 17.02 -15.21
C LEU A 280 13.88 15.86 -14.69
N ASN A 281 12.76 16.20 -14.04
CA ASN A 281 11.81 15.19 -13.64
C ASN A 281 11.14 14.57 -14.88
N THR A 282 11.35 13.28 -15.11
CA THR A 282 10.78 12.54 -16.25
C THR A 282 9.25 12.63 -16.28
N LYS A 283 8.61 12.73 -15.10
CA LYS A 283 7.16 12.87 -14.97
C LYS A 283 6.57 14.17 -15.52
N ASN A 284 7.42 15.12 -15.95
CA ASN A 284 7.01 16.40 -16.54
C ASN A 284 7.03 16.39 -18.08
N TYR A 285 7.39 15.27 -18.73
CA TYR A 285 7.50 15.20 -20.20
C TYR A 285 6.68 14.03 -20.73
N GLU A 286 5.66 14.30 -21.55
CA GLU A 286 4.71 13.29 -22.04
C GLU A 286 5.39 12.17 -22.83
N ASN A 287 6.42 12.48 -23.62
CA ASN A 287 7.16 11.49 -24.40
C ASN A 287 7.96 10.48 -23.56
N LEU A 288 8.17 10.75 -22.26
CA LEU A 288 8.90 9.87 -21.35
C LEU A 288 7.98 9.02 -20.47
N LEU A 289 6.66 9.22 -20.52
CA LEU A 289 5.68 8.47 -19.73
C LEU A 289 5.29 7.15 -20.42
N ILE A 290 6.24 6.21 -20.46
CA ILE A 290 6.10 4.96 -21.21
C ILE A 290 5.37 3.91 -20.37
N ASN A 291 5.79 3.67 -19.14
CA ASN A 291 5.28 2.57 -18.32
C ASN A 291 3.87 2.85 -17.79
N ASP A 292 3.13 1.80 -17.45
CA ASP A 292 1.74 1.91 -16.96
C ASP A 292 1.63 2.65 -15.62
N ASP A 293 2.69 2.68 -14.82
CA ASP A 293 2.77 3.40 -13.54
C ASP A 293 3.33 4.83 -13.66
N ASP A 294 3.68 5.27 -14.87
CA ASP A 294 4.20 6.63 -15.15
C ASP A 294 3.06 7.64 -15.32
N PHE A 295 2.45 8.03 -14.20
CA PHE A 295 1.39 9.03 -14.16
C PHE A 295 1.90 10.46 -14.04
N VAL A 296 1.15 11.39 -14.64
CA VAL A 296 1.33 12.83 -14.45
C VAL A 296 0.91 13.21 -13.04
N THR A 297 1.80 13.89 -12.32
CA THR A 297 1.56 14.31 -10.94
C THR A 297 0.95 15.70 -10.84
N MET A 298 1.30 16.61 -11.76
CA MET A 298 0.81 17.98 -11.71
C MET A 298 0.67 18.64 -13.09
N ALA A 299 1.73 18.66 -13.89
CA ALA A 299 1.65 19.09 -15.28
C ALA A 299 2.78 18.49 -16.13
N THR A 300 2.55 18.44 -17.44
CA THR A 300 3.51 17.98 -18.46
C THR A 300 3.61 18.93 -19.63
N ILE A 301 4.73 18.83 -20.33
CA ILE A 301 4.92 19.35 -21.70
C ILE A 301 5.23 18.20 -22.66
N GLN A 302 5.20 18.44 -23.96
CA GLN A 302 5.35 17.36 -24.95
C GLN A 302 6.71 16.63 -24.86
N SER A 303 7.81 17.35 -24.63
CA SER A 303 9.18 16.80 -24.62
C SER A 303 10.17 17.77 -23.95
N LYS A 304 11.41 17.30 -23.70
CA LYS A 304 12.49 18.15 -23.18
C LYS A 304 12.98 19.16 -24.23
N VAL A 305 13.06 18.72 -25.47
CA VAL A 305 13.46 19.52 -26.62
C VAL A 305 12.23 19.74 -27.48
N ILE A 306 11.90 21.01 -27.72
CA ILE A 306 10.75 21.45 -28.50
C ILE A 306 11.28 22.03 -29.80
N THR A 307 10.82 21.49 -30.93
CA THR A 307 11.09 22.05 -32.27
C THR A 307 9.87 22.78 -32.83
N ASP A 308 8.68 22.36 -32.39
CA ASP A 308 7.42 22.99 -32.75
C ASP A 308 7.36 24.49 -32.41
N SER A 309 6.63 25.25 -33.22
CA SER A 309 6.34 26.67 -32.93
C SER A 309 5.36 26.88 -31.76
N TYR A 310 4.98 25.82 -31.06
CA TYR A 310 4.09 25.83 -29.91
C TYR A 310 4.61 24.95 -28.76
N LEU A 311 4.23 25.30 -27.54
CA LEU A 311 4.43 24.49 -26.34
C LEU A 311 3.08 23.93 -25.90
N LYS A 312 2.93 22.61 -25.92
CA LYS A 312 1.78 21.92 -25.34
C LYS A 312 1.96 21.88 -23.82
N VAL A 313 0.96 22.34 -23.08
CA VAL A 313 0.95 22.27 -21.61
C VAL A 313 -0.30 21.54 -21.14
N PHE A 314 -0.12 20.45 -20.42
CA PHE A 314 -1.20 19.67 -19.81
C PHE A 314 -1.10 19.72 -18.29
N LYS A 315 -2.13 20.19 -17.59
CA LYS A 315 -2.24 20.17 -16.12
C LYS A 315 -3.25 19.11 -15.69
N VAL A 316 -2.84 18.14 -14.89
CA VAL A 316 -3.73 17.06 -14.45
C VAL A 316 -4.80 17.59 -13.47
N PHE A 317 -6.02 17.09 -13.60
CA PHE A 317 -7.09 17.34 -12.64
C PHE A 317 -6.88 16.47 -11.39
N THR A 318 -7.07 17.05 -10.21
CA THR A 318 -7.09 16.31 -8.94
C THR A 318 -8.21 16.85 -8.06
N GLY A 319 -8.77 16.03 -7.17
CA GLY A 319 -9.81 16.50 -6.24
C GLY A 319 -9.36 17.68 -5.36
N ASN A 320 -8.05 17.76 -5.07
CA ASN A 320 -7.47 18.91 -4.37
C ASN A 320 -7.41 20.18 -5.22
N LEU A 321 -7.14 20.06 -6.53
CA LEU A 321 -7.23 21.21 -7.45
C LEU A 321 -8.65 21.78 -7.42
N GLU A 322 -9.66 20.92 -7.45
CA GLU A 322 -11.05 21.35 -7.36
C GLU A 322 -11.39 22.00 -6.00
N ASN A 323 -10.91 21.44 -4.89
CA ASN A 323 -11.05 22.07 -3.57
C ASN A 323 -10.38 23.46 -3.52
N GLN A 324 -9.24 23.62 -4.20
CA GLN A 324 -8.58 24.92 -4.35
C GLN A 324 -9.41 25.90 -5.19
N MET A 325 -10.08 25.41 -6.25
CA MET A 325 -11.02 26.19 -7.05
C MET A 325 -12.21 26.67 -6.22
N TYR A 326 -12.83 25.78 -5.43
CA TYR A 326 -13.91 26.13 -4.51
C TYR A 326 -13.47 27.15 -3.46
N THR A 327 -12.25 27.02 -2.94
CA THR A 327 -11.70 27.99 -1.98
C THR A 327 -11.51 29.37 -2.60
N TYR A 328 -11.09 29.44 -3.87
CA TYR A 328 -10.91 30.70 -4.58
C TYR A 328 -12.24 31.34 -5.03
N HIS A 329 -13.17 30.50 -5.48
CA HIS A 329 -14.48 30.90 -6.01
C HIS A 329 -15.60 30.05 -5.37
N PRO A 330 -16.07 30.42 -4.16
CA PRO A 330 -17.03 29.60 -3.40
C PRO A 330 -18.34 29.28 -4.11
N THR A 331 -18.78 30.10 -5.07
CA THR A 331 -20.01 29.84 -5.85
C THR A 331 -19.90 28.61 -6.75
N LEU A 332 -18.69 28.10 -7.02
CA LEU A 332 -18.49 26.85 -7.75
C LEU A 332 -18.82 25.63 -6.89
N LYS A 333 -18.81 25.76 -5.56
CA LYS A 333 -19.04 24.64 -4.65
C LYS A 333 -20.50 24.21 -4.75
N PRO A 334 -20.79 22.95 -5.13
CA PRO A 334 -22.18 22.47 -5.21
C PRO A 334 -22.79 22.39 -3.81
N LYS A 335 -24.13 22.46 -3.74
CA LYS A 335 -24.88 22.26 -2.48
C LYS A 335 -24.67 20.85 -1.93
N GLU A 336 -24.66 19.86 -2.81
CA GLU A 336 -24.33 18.47 -2.51
C GLU A 336 -23.07 18.07 -3.27
N ASP A 337 -22.05 17.65 -2.53
CA ASP A 337 -20.81 17.15 -3.11
C ASP A 337 -20.98 15.67 -3.48
N LYS A 338 -21.06 15.38 -4.78
CA LYS A 338 -21.29 14.02 -5.32
C LYS A 338 -19.98 13.27 -5.61
N ARG A 339 -18.82 13.81 -5.21
CA ARG A 339 -17.53 13.17 -5.43
C ARG A 339 -17.34 12.02 -4.44
N GLY A 340 -16.82 10.89 -4.90
CA GLY A 340 -16.59 9.70 -4.08
C GLY A 340 -16.99 8.43 -4.80
N PHE A 341 -17.31 7.39 -4.03
CA PHE A 341 -17.78 6.13 -4.59
C PHE A 341 -19.23 6.29 -5.05
N ASN A 342 -19.48 6.05 -6.34
CA ASN A 342 -20.83 5.88 -6.87
C ASN A 342 -21.09 4.38 -7.06
N SER A 343 -22.33 3.95 -6.89
CA SER A 343 -22.76 2.58 -7.15
C SER A 343 -23.87 2.61 -8.18
N ASP A 344 -23.71 1.89 -9.28
CA ASP A 344 -24.76 1.77 -10.30
C ASP A 344 -26.01 1.03 -9.77
N ILE A 345 -25.88 0.36 -8.62
CA ILE A 345 -26.97 -0.30 -7.90
C ILE A 345 -27.82 0.74 -7.14
N ILE A 346 -27.20 1.78 -6.60
CA ILE A 346 -27.87 2.86 -5.85
C ILE A 346 -27.91 4.11 -6.74
N LYS A 347 -28.93 4.19 -7.59
CA LYS A 347 -29.11 5.34 -8.48
C LYS A 347 -29.57 6.56 -7.67
N TYR A 348 -28.66 7.50 -7.44
CA TYR A 348 -29.04 8.85 -7.03
C TYR A 348 -29.64 9.59 -8.23
N ASP A 349 -30.94 9.83 -8.17
CA ASP A 349 -31.69 10.52 -9.21
C ASP A 349 -31.08 11.91 -9.46
N SER A 350 -30.43 12.07 -10.61
CA SER A 350 -29.86 13.35 -11.01
C SER A 350 -30.16 13.62 -12.47
N THR A 351 -31.44 13.85 -12.72
CA THR A 351 -31.99 14.37 -13.97
C THR A 351 -31.65 15.86 -14.14
N SER A 352 -30.36 16.20 -14.14
CA SER A 352 -29.93 17.53 -14.61
C SER A 352 -29.87 17.53 -16.14
N SER A 353 -30.52 18.50 -16.79
CA SER A 353 -30.48 18.63 -18.25
C SER A 353 -29.05 18.89 -18.74
N LEU A 354 -28.71 18.38 -19.93
CA LEU A 354 -27.38 18.54 -20.55
C LEU A 354 -26.94 20.01 -20.60
N LYS A 355 -27.85 20.93 -20.96
CA LYS A 355 -27.59 22.38 -21.01
C LYS A 355 -27.08 22.97 -19.68
N VAL A 356 -27.59 22.47 -18.54
CA VAL A 356 -27.15 22.94 -17.22
C VAL A 356 -25.74 22.42 -16.90
N ARG A 357 -25.43 21.17 -17.29
CA ARG A 357 -24.09 20.58 -17.13
C ARG A 357 -23.05 21.31 -17.97
N ASP A 358 -23.40 21.68 -19.20
CA ASP A 358 -22.53 22.41 -20.11
C ASP A 358 -22.23 23.83 -19.59
N SER A 359 -23.25 24.54 -19.11
CA SER A 359 -23.10 25.88 -18.51
C SER A 359 -22.17 25.86 -17.28
N LEU A 360 -22.33 24.86 -16.39
CA LEU A 360 -21.46 24.69 -15.22
C LEU A 360 -20.02 24.36 -15.63
N THR A 361 -19.84 23.50 -16.63
CA THR A 361 -18.51 23.13 -17.15
C THR A 361 -17.80 24.34 -17.75
N ASN A 362 -18.51 25.13 -18.56
CA ASN A 362 -17.98 26.37 -19.12
C ASN A 362 -17.59 27.37 -18.04
N LYS A 363 -18.43 27.54 -17.01
CA LYS A 363 -18.11 28.44 -15.90
C LYS A 363 -16.90 27.96 -15.10
N TYR A 364 -16.78 26.65 -14.89
CA TYR A 364 -15.62 26.06 -14.24
C TYR A 364 -14.34 26.33 -15.04
N LEU A 365 -14.37 26.14 -16.36
CA LEU A 365 -13.25 26.38 -17.26
C LEU A 365 -12.84 27.86 -17.31
N GLU A 366 -13.81 28.77 -17.36
CA GLU A 366 -13.59 30.22 -17.30
C GLU A 366 -12.81 30.61 -16.03
N ILE A 367 -13.24 30.10 -14.87
CA ILE A 367 -12.56 30.38 -13.61
C ILE A 367 -11.19 29.69 -13.58
N PHE A 368 -11.05 28.50 -14.15
CA PHE A 368 -9.76 27.83 -14.25
C PHE A 368 -8.75 28.66 -15.07
N ASN A 369 -9.16 29.17 -16.23
CA ASN A 369 -8.34 30.01 -17.11
C ASN A 369 -7.95 31.37 -16.50
N THR A 370 -8.82 31.95 -15.68
CA THR A 370 -8.49 33.21 -14.97
C THR A 370 -7.53 33.00 -13.80
N THR A 371 -7.59 31.83 -13.15
CA THR A 371 -6.81 31.52 -11.95
C THR A 371 -5.45 30.90 -12.26
N HIS A 372 -5.32 30.16 -13.36
CA HIS A 372 -4.08 29.50 -13.76
C HIS A 372 -3.39 30.30 -14.86
N GLN A 373 -2.13 30.65 -14.61
CA GLN A 373 -1.35 31.52 -15.48
C GLN A 373 -0.06 30.81 -15.89
N VAL A 374 0.23 30.83 -17.18
CA VAL A 374 1.45 30.26 -17.72
C VAL A 374 2.49 31.35 -17.94
N TYR A 375 3.71 31.08 -17.46
CA TYR A 375 4.88 31.92 -17.67
C TYR A 375 5.97 31.09 -18.32
N ILE A 376 6.67 31.67 -19.30
CA ILE A 376 7.94 31.14 -19.79
C ILE A 376 8.99 32.16 -19.36
N ASP A 377 9.94 31.69 -18.55
CA ASP A 377 10.95 32.48 -17.84
C ASP A 377 10.35 33.53 -16.91
N SER A 378 10.30 34.78 -17.37
CA SER A 378 9.71 35.95 -16.69
C SER A 378 8.43 36.45 -17.38
N LEU A 379 8.20 36.06 -18.64
CA LEU A 379 7.11 36.57 -19.46
C LEU A 379 5.83 35.75 -19.25
N LYS A 380 4.71 36.45 -19.14
CA LYS A 380 3.37 35.84 -19.06
C LYS A 380 2.87 35.56 -20.46
N PHE A 381 2.39 34.34 -20.70
CA PHE A 381 1.76 33.95 -21.95
C PHE A 381 0.24 33.87 -21.77
N ASN A 382 -0.50 34.17 -22.84
CA ASN A 382 -1.92 33.90 -22.88
C ASN A 382 -2.12 32.38 -23.00
N SER A 383 -2.94 31.83 -22.12
CA SER A 383 -3.28 30.41 -22.09
C SER A 383 -4.79 30.28 -22.05
N ASP A 384 -5.32 29.46 -22.95
CA ASP A 384 -6.72 29.05 -22.94
C ASP A 384 -6.75 27.53 -22.83
N PHE A 385 -7.01 27.05 -21.62
CA PHE A 385 -7.06 25.63 -21.30
C PHE A 385 -8.43 25.06 -21.64
N LEU A 386 -8.43 23.88 -22.25
CA LEU A 386 -9.59 23.04 -22.51
C LEU A 386 -9.49 21.74 -21.70
N ILE A 387 -10.63 21.09 -21.45
CA ILE A 387 -10.62 19.78 -20.77
C ILE A 387 -10.20 18.70 -21.78
N SER A 388 -9.20 17.91 -21.43
CA SER A 388 -8.76 16.77 -22.22
C SER A 388 -8.36 15.60 -21.33
N LYS A 389 -8.02 14.47 -21.97
CA LYS A 389 -7.34 13.35 -21.31
C LYS A 389 -5.94 13.22 -21.87
N ASN A 390 -4.99 12.88 -21.02
CA ASN A 390 -3.64 12.51 -21.47
C ASN A 390 -3.60 11.05 -21.98
N LYS A 391 -2.41 10.62 -22.44
CA LYS A 391 -2.17 9.24 -22.90
C LYS A 391 -2.38 8.15 -21.85
N LYS A 392 -2.52 8.52 -20.57
CA LYS A 392 -2.76 7.62 -19.43
C LYS A 392 -4.20 7.72 -18.91
N ASP A 393 -5.12 8.24 -19.75
CA ASP A 393 -6.54 8.47 -19.43
C ASP A 393 -6.81 9.38 -18.23
N GLN A 394 -5.80 10.11 -17.75
CA GLN A 394 -5.99 11.09 -16.68
C GLN A 394 -6.70 12.32 -17.26
N ILE A 395 -7.81 12.70 -16.63
CA ILE A 395 -8.53 13.93 -16.97
C ILE A 395 -7.68 15.14 -16.54
N GLY A 396 -7.66 16.19 -17.35
CA GLY A 396 -6.93 17.40 -17.04
C GLY A 396 -7.29 18.55 -17.96
N PHE A 397 -6.40 19.54 -17.98
CA PHE A 397 -6.54 20.79 -18.71
C PHE A 397 -5.37 20.96 -19.66
N GLU A 398 -5.65 21.14 -20.96
CA GLU A 398 -4.65 21.22 -22.02
C GLU A 398 -4.72 22.57 -22.73
N THR A 399 -3.56 23.14 -23.04
CA THR A 399 -3.44 24.36 -23.85
C THR A 399 -2.19 24.31 -24.72
N TYR A 400 -2.18 25.12 -25.78
CA TYR A 400 -1.09 25.27 -26.73
C TYR A 400 -0.62 26.71 -26.74
N ILE A 401 0.64 26.94 -26.41
CA ILE A 401 1.22 28.27 -26.27
C ILE A 401 2.11 28.55 -27.46
N ASN A 402 1.86 29.63 -28.19
CA ASN A 402 2.72 30.03 -29.29
C ASN A 402 4.10 30.48 -28.76
N ILE A 403 5.16 29.82 -29.21
CA ILE A 403 6.56 30.09 -28.84
C ILE A 403 7.42 30.49 -30.04
N LYS A 404 6.83 30.81 -31.20
CA LYS A 404 7.54 31.17 -32.43
C LYS A 404 8.59 32.29 -32.26
N ASN A 405 8.28 33.25 -31.37
CA ASN A 405 9.13 34.41 -31.07
C ASN A 405 10.07 34.19 -29.88
N LEU A 406 10.11 32.99 -29.32
CA LEU A 406 11.05 32.65 -28.26
C LEU A 406 12.47 32.51 -28.86
N SER A 407 13.48 32.97 -28.13
CA SER A 407 14.87 32.75 -28.54
C SER A 407 15.20 31.26 -28.46
N GLU A 408 16.21 30.80 -29.18
CA GLU A 408 16.65 29.42 -29.05
C GLU A 408 17.43 29.22 -27.75
N GLY A 409 17.37 28.01 -27.20
CA GLY A 409 18.09 27.60 -26.00
C GLY A 409 17.19 27.17 -24.85
N LYS A 410 17.71 27.29 -23.62
CA LYS A 410 17.06 26.80 -22.41
C LYS A 410 16.03 27.80 -21.89
N HIS A 411 14.82 27.32 -21.63
CA HIS A 411 13.71 28.07 -21.04
C HIS A 411 13.12 27.34 -19.85
N ILE A 412 12.37 28.08 -19.03
CA ILE A 412 11.72 27.56 -17.83
C ILE A 412 10.23 27.90 -17.88
N LEU A 413 9.40 26.88 -18.06
CA LEU A 413 7.96 26.99 -17.88
C LEU A 413 7.63 27.06 -16.38
N LYS A 414 6.79 28.02 -15.98
CA LYS A 414 6.20 28.12 -14.64
C LYS A 414 4.69 28.20 -14.77
N LEU A 415 3.99 27.20 -14.25
CA LEU A 415 2.55 27.23 -14.08
C LEU A 415 2.24 27.81 -12.70
N LYS A 416 1.62 28.99 -12.67
CA LYS A 416 1.25 29.69 -11.45
C LYS A 416 -0.26 29.69 -11.26
N ARG A 417 -0.69 29.71 -10.01
CA ARG A 417 -2.09 29.78 -9.60
C ARG A 417 -2.33 30.96 -8.69
N LEU A 418 -3.49 31.59 -8.81
CA LEU A 418 -3.98 32.59 -7.86
C LEU A 418 -4.57 31.91 -6.61
N ARG A 419 -4.19 32.41 -5.43
CA ARG A 419 -4.71 31.96 -4.14
C ARG A 419 -5.13 33.17 -3.31
N LYS A 420 -6.36 33.14 -2.80
CA LYS A 420 -6.84 34.12 -1.81
C LYS A 420 -6.30 33.77 -0.42
N ARG A 421 -5.72 34.75 0.27
CA ARG A 421 -5.29 34.66 1.68
C ARG A 421 -5.84 35.87 2.42
N LYS A 422 -6.82 35.65 3.31
CA LYS A 422 -7.54 36.71 4.02
C LYS A 422 -8.12 37.75 3.04
N LYS A 423 -7.54 38.94 2.95
CA LYS A 423 -7.96 40.06 2.08
C LYS A 423 -7.11 40.23 0.81
N ASP A 424 -6.07 39.41 0.61
CA ASP A 424 -5.13 39.57 -0.51
C ASP A 424 -5.10 38.34 -1.44
N THR A 425 -4.72 38.55 -2.71
CA THR A 425 -4.58 37.51 -3.73
C THR A 425 -3.12 37.32 -4.10
N ILE A 426 -2.54 36.20 -3.70
CA ILE A 426 -1.14 35.85 -3.95
C ILE A 426 -1.00 34.89 -5.14
N LYS A 427 0.12 34.97 -5.85
CA LYS A 427 0.51 34.02 -6.89
C LYS A 427 1.38 32.92 -6.28
N VAL A 428 0.99 31.66 -6.47
CA VAL A 428 1.74 30.48 -6.05
C VAL A 428 2.22 29.75 -7.28
N THR A 429 3.48 29.30 -7.30
CA THR A 429 3.99 28.45 -8.39
C THR A 429 3.61 27.01 -8.07
N ASP A 430 2.79 26.41 -8.92
CA ASP A 430 2.40 25.00 -8.76
C ASP A 430 3.54 24.10 -9.26
N ILE A 431 4.08 24.37 -10.44
CA ILE A 431 5.15 23.56 -11.03
C ILE A 431 6.08 24.41 -11.91
N THR A 432 7.34 23.97 -11.99
CA THR A 432 8.38 24.52 -12.85
C THR A 432 8.96 23.40 -13.71
N ILE A 433 8.99 23.60 -15.03
CA ILE A 433 9.44 22.61 -16.02
C ILE A 433 10.48 23.27 -16.94
N PRO A 434 11.76 22.89 -16.86
CA PRO A 434 12.76 23.35 -17.81
C PRO A 434 12.59 22.64 -19.17
N PHE A 435 12.84 23.34 -20.26
CA PHE A 435 12.83 22.78 -21.61
C PHE A 435 13.80 23.54 -22.52
N TRP A 436 14.06 23.01 -23.71
CA TRP A 436 14.89 23.64 -24.72
C TRP A 436 14.08 23.86 -25.99
N TYR A 437 14.20 25.05 -26.56
CA TYR A 437 13.58 25.41 -27.83
C TYR A 437 14.65 25.59 -28.90
N PHE A 438 14.54 24.87 -30.01
CA PHE A 438 15.42 25.01 -31.18
C PHE A 438 14.53 24.99 -32.42
N LYS A 439 14.64 26.01 -33.28
CA LYS A 439 13.81 26.06 -34.48
C LYS A 439 14.31 25.02 -35.47
N GLU A 440 13.37 24.33 -36.11
CA GLU A 440 13.67 23.49 -37.28
C GLU A 440 14.05 24.33 -38.51
#